data_AF-A0A536PX29-F1
#
_entry.id   AF-A0A536PX29-F1
#
_cell.length_a   1.000
_cell.length_b   1.000
_cell.length_c   1.000
_cell.angle_alpha   90.00
_cell.angle_beta   90.00
_cell.angle_gamma   90.00
#
_symmetry.space_group_name_H-M   'P 1'
#
loop_
_entity.id
_entity.type
_entity.pdbx_description
1 polymer ?
#
loop_
_entity_poly.entity_id
_entity_poly.type
_entity_poly.pdbx_seq_one_letter_code
_entity_poly.pdbx_strand_id
1 'polypeptide(L)'
;MNWVNAIVQGIMLGGLYALFACGLSILFGVVRVVNLAHGDFAVLAAYLALVVISTTHVPVLLAVIIVAPLFAVLGYVGQRLVIQRSLDVSPLTTLLVTFGLSVVIQNALLVFFSADSHSFDVGALISASLRVTPELSIGYVSLIIFVTAVVLLISLQLFLSNTAIGRQIRAAADDQEAARIAGVDTRHVFGIAAAIAFGTVAIAG
;
A
#
# COMPACT_ATOMS: atom_id res chain seq x y z
N MET A 1 -28.84 -15.25 -15.47
CA MET A 1 -27.93 -14.67 -16.50
C MET A 1 -26.90 -13.82 -15.78
N ASN A 2 -25.64 -14.23 -15.80
CA ASN A 2 -24.65 -13.99 -14.72
C ASN A 2 -23.93 -12.62 -14.76
N TRP A 3 -24.41 -11.65 -15.55
CA TRP A 3 -23.74 -10.35 -15.72
C TRP A 3 -23.75 -9.51 -14.45
N VAL A 4 -24.83 -9.58 -13.65
CA VAL A 4 -24.89 -8.87 -12.36
C VAL A 4 -23.81 -9.38 -11.41
N ASN A 5 -23.62 -10.70 -11.32
CA ASN A 5 -22.54 -11.27 -10.50
C ASN A 5 -21.16 -10.81 -11.02
N ALA A 6 -20.94 -10.84 -12.34
CA ALA A 6 -19.68 -10.36 -12.92
C ALA A 6 -19.40 -8.89 -12.59
N ILE A 7 -20.42 -8.03 -12.65
CA ILE A 7 -20.31 -6.60 -12.27
C ILE A 7 -19.97 -6.48 -10.79
N VAL A 8 -20.66 -7.20 -9.91
CA VAL A 8 -20.41 -7.15 -8.46
C VAL A 8 -18.99 -7.62 -8.12
N GLN A 9 -18.56 -8.76 -8.67
CA GLN A 9 -17.19 -9.26 -8.46
C GLN A 9 -16.15 -8.30 -9.03
N GLY A 10 -16.43 -7.68 -10.19
CA GLY A 10 -15.58 -6.67 -10.79
C GLY A 10 -15.42 -5.42 -9.92
N ILE A 11 -16.50 -4.95 -9.27
CA ILE A 11 -16.44 -3.83 -8.32
C ILE A 11 -15.60 -4.20 -7.09
N MET A 12 -15.79 -5.41 -6.53
CA MET A 12 -14.99 -5.87 -5.40
C MET A 12 -13.50 -5.95 -5.75
N LEU A 13 -13.17 -6.51 -6.92
CA LEU A 13 -11.80 -6.57 -7.43
C LEU A 13 -11.21 -5.18 -7.70
N GLY A 14 -12.03 -4.25 -8.19
CA GLY A 14 -11.67 -2.84 -8.33
C GLY A 14 -11.26 -2.20 -6.99
N GLY A 15 -11.90 -2.60 -5.88
CA GLY A 15 -11.50 -2.19 -4.54
C GLY A 15 -10.08 -2.64 -4.17
N LEU A 16 -9.71 -3.89 -4.49
CA LEU A 16 -8.35 -4.39 -4.29
C LEU A 16 -7.34 -3.61 -5.13
N TYR A 17 -7.62 -3.37 -6.41
CA TYR A 17 -6.75 -2.56 -7.27
C TYR A 17 -6.65 -1.11 -6.78
N ALA A 18 -7.73 -0.56 -6.24
CA ALA A 18 -7.70 0.78 -5.66
C ALA A 18 -6.80 0.85 -4.41
N LEU A 19 -6.78 -0.18 -3.57
CA LEU A 19 -5.86 -0.26 -2.43
C LEU A 19 -4.39 -0.24 -2.88
N PHE A 20 -4.02 -1.07 -3.86
CA PHE A 20 -2.66 -1.08 -4.42
C PHE A 20 -2.30 0.25 -5.10
N ALA A 21 -3.22 0.81 -5.88
CA ALA A 21 -2.98 2.04 -6.64
C ALA A 21 -2.92 3.29 -5.75
N CYS A 22 -3.65 3.30 -4.64
CA CYS A 22 -3.77 4.48 -3.77
C CYS A 22 -2.40 4.93 -3.23
N GLY A 23 -1.63 4.01 -2.66
CA GLY A 23 -0.31 4.32 -2.13
C GLY A 23 0.65 4.83 -3.21
N LEU A 24 0.67 4.16 -4.37
CA LEU A 24 1.46 4.59 -5.51
C LEU A 24 1.05 5.97 -6.01
N SER A 25 -0.25 6.26 -6.09
CA SER A 25 -0.79 7.52 -6.59
C SER A 25 -0.37 8.72 -5.73
N ILE A 26 -0.43 8.60 -4.40
CA ILE A 26 0.00 9.67 -3.49
C ILE A 26 1.50 9.91 -3.63
N LEU A 27 2.30 8.85 -3.56
CA LEU A 27 3.75 8.96 -3.56
C LEU A 27 4.24 9.52 -4.90
N PHE A 28 3.72 9.00 -6.01
CA PHE A 28 4.05 9.49 -7.34
C PHE A 28 3.57 10.92 -7.57
N GLY A 29 2.36 11.28 -7.10
CA GLY A 29 1.83 12.63 -7.25
C GLY A 29 2.71 13.70 -6.61
N VAL A 30 3.38 13.36 -5.50
CA VAL A 30 4.24 14.29 -4.76
C VAL A 30 5.69 14.23 -5.23
N VAL A 31 6.26 13.03 -5.40
CA VAL A 31 7.69 12.84 -5.71
C VAL A 31 7.98 12.93 -7.21
N ARG A 32 7.00 12.61 -8.06
CA ARG A 32 7.10 12.56 -9.54
C ARG A 32 8.12 11.57 -10.09
N VAL A 33 8.50 10.57 -9.29
CA VAL A 33 9.33 9.43 -9.73
C VAL A 33 8.69 8.13 -9.28
N VAL A 34 8.61 7.16 -10.19
CA VAL A 34 8.01 5.85 -9.91
C VAL A 34 8.97 5.04 -9.02
N ASN A 35 8.45 4.47 -7.95
CA ASN A 35 9.16 3.48 -7.16
C ASN A 35 8.87 2.07 -7.71
N LEU A 36 9.83 1.48 -8.42
CA LEU A 36 9.67 0.16 -9.02
C LEU A 36 9.50 -0.96 -7.99
N ALA A 37 9.99 -0.79 -6.76
CA ALA A 37 9.86 -1.77 -5.69
C ALA A 37 8.48 -1.74 -4.99
N HIS A 38 7.57 -0.83 -5.36
CA HIS A 38 6.30 -0.66 -4.65
C HIS A 38 5.47 -1.96 -4.58
N GLY A 39 5.43 -2.72 -5.68
CA GLY A 39 4.78 -4.03 -5.70
C GLY A 39 5.48 -5.07 -4.82
N ASP A 40 6.81 -5.07 -4.79
CA ASP A 40 7.57 -5.98 -3.92
C ASP A 40 7.35 -5.69 -2.44
N PHE A 41 7.13 -4.41 -2.08
CA PHE A 41 6.75 -4.05 -0.71
C PHE A 41 5.37 -4.60 -0.32
N ALA A 42 4.42 -4.71 -1.25
CA ALA A 42 3.15 -5.38 -0.99
C ALA A 42 3.36 -6.85 -0.64
N VAL A 43 4.16 -7.56 -1.45
CA VAL A 43 4.47 -8.96 -1.22
C VAL A 43 5.24 -9.15 0.10
N LEU A 44 6.21 -8.28 0.37
CA LEU A 44 6.95 -8.28 1.63
C LEU A 44 6.03 -8.06 2.84
N ALA A 45 5.02 -7.19 2.72
CA ALA A 45 4.03 -6.97 3.78
C ALA A 45 3.20 -8.21 4.04
N ALA A 46 2.74 -8.89 2.98
CA ALA A 46 2.01 -10.14 3.08
C ALA A 46 2.82 -11.23 3.81
N TYR A 47 4.10 -11.40 3.45
CA TYR A 47 4.99 -12.35 4.12
C TYR A 47 5.28 -11.96 5.58
N LEU A 48 5.42 -10.67 5.87
CA LEU A 48 5.60 -10.23 7.24
C LEU A 48 4.34 -10.47 8.08
N ALA A 49 3.15 -10.25 7.52
CA ALA A 49 1.89 -10.62 8.15
C ALA A 49 1.83 -12.13 8.42
N LEU A 50 2.27 -12.97 7.48
CA LEU A 50 2.33 -14.41 7.66
C LEU A 50 3.26 -14.81 8.81
N VAL A 51 4.42 -14.17 8.94
CA VAL A 51 5.33 -14.40 10.08
C VAL A 51 4.67 -13.97 11.40
N VAL A 52 4.01 -12.81 11.43
CA VAL A 52 3.32 -12.34 12.64
C VAL A 52 2.21 -13.32 13.05
N ILE A 53 1.38 -13.75 12.10
CA ILE A 53 0.28 -14.69 12.35
C ILE A 53 0.82 -16.04 12.83
N SER A 54 1.83 -16.61 12.15
CA SER A 54 2.37 -17.93 12.52
C SER A 54 3.08 -17.94 13.88
N THR A 55 3.71 -16.82 14.28
CA THR A 55 4.43 -16.74 15.56
C THR A 55 3.52 -16.38 16.73
N THR A 56 2.57 -15.46 16.53
CA THR A 56 1.73 -14.92 17.61
C THR A 56 0.33 -15.52 17.66
N HIS A 57 -0.07 -16.26 16.62
CA HIS A 57 -1.41 -16.87 16.47
C HIS A 57 -2.55 -15.85 16.52
N VAL A 58 -2.27 -14.57 16.24
CA VAL A 58 -3.30 -13.52 16.19
C VAL A 58 -4.13 -13.65 14.90
N PRO A 59 -5.41 -13.23 14.93
CA PRO A 59 -6.23 -13.12 13.73
C PRO A 59 -5.60 -12.21 12.67
N VAL A 60 -5.86 -12.51 11.39
CA VAL A 60 -5.33 -11.76 10.23
C VAL A 60 -5.59 -10.24 10.34
N LEU A 61 -6.79 -9.85 10.75
CA LEU A 61 -7.16 -8.44 10.94
C LEU A 61 -6.29 -7.73 11.99
N LEU A 62 -5.86 -8.44 13.04
CA LEU A 62 -4.95 -7.91 14.07
C LEU A 62 -3.50 -7.83 13.57
N ALA A 63 -3.08 -8.75 12.70
CA ALA A 63 -1.76 -8.68 12.07
C ALA A 63 -1.60 -7.40 11.23
N VAL A 64 -2.64 -6.97 10.51
CA VAL A 64 -2.63 -5.71 9.74
C VAL A 64 -2.36 -4.49 10.63
N ILE A 65 -2.91 -4.47 11.85
CA ILE A 65 -2.70 -3.38 12.83
C ILE A 65 -1.22 -3.29 13.24
N ILE A 66 -0.47 -4.38 13.18
CA ILE A 66 0.95 -4.43 13.52
C ILE A 66 1.82 -4.11 12.30
N VAL A 67 1.50 -4.70 11.14
CA VAL A 67 2.30 -4.59 9.92
C VAL A 67 2.17 -3.22 9.28
N ALA A 68 0.97 -2.63 9.24
CA ALA A 68 0.76 -1.34 8.58
C ALA A 68 1.57 -0.18 9.20
N PRO A 69 1.61 0.01 10.55
CA PRO A 69 2.48 1.02 11.16
C PRO A 69 3.96 0.76 10.91
N LEU A 70 4.40 -0.50 10.93
CA LEU A 70 5.79 -0.85 10.65
C LEU A 70 6.16 -0.46 9.21
N PHE A 71 5.30 -0.76 8.24
CA PHE A 71 5.50 -0.34 6.86
C PHE A 71 5.42 1.16 6.67
N ALA A 72 4.59 1.87 7.44
CA ALA A 72 4.60 3.33 7.43
C ALA A 72 5.94 3.90 7.92
N VAL A 73 6.52 3.33 8.98
CA VAL A 73 7.86 3.70 9.46
C VAL A 73 8.92 3.36 8.41
N LEU A 74 8.88 2.16 7.84
CA LEU A 74 9.81 1.74 6.78
C LEU A 74 9.72 2.65 5.55
N GLY A 75 8.51 3.03 5.14
CA GLY A 75 8.27 3.98 4.05
C GLY A 75 8.87 5.34 4.35
N TYR A 76 8.62 5.90 5.54
CA TYR A 76 9.19 7.17 5.96
C TYR A 76 10.72 7.16 5.96
N VAL A 77 11.31 6.16 6.63
CA VAL A 77 12.75 6.03 6.81
C VAL A 77 13.43 5.73 5.47
N GLY A 78 12.89 4.80 4.70
CA GLY A 78 13.40 4.44 3.37
C GLY A 78 13.35 5.63 2.41
N GLN A 79 12.26 6.39 2.42
CA GLN A 79 12.17 7.62 1.64
C GLN A 79 13.24 8.62 2.06
N ARG A 80 13.42 8.87 3.36
CA ARG A 80 14.34 9.89 3.85
C ARG A 80 15.82 9.53 3.70
N LEU A 81 16.16 8.25 3.86
CA LEU A 81 17.56 7.78 3.88
C LEU A 81 18.05 7.27 2.51
N VAL A 82 17.18 6.66 1.72
CA VAL A 82 17.56 6.01 0.46
C VAL A 82 17.07 6.84 -0.71
N ILE A 83 15.75 6.99 -0.84
CA ILE A 83 15.13 7.59 -2.03
C ILE A 83 15.43 9.09 -2.13
N GLN A 84 15.41 9.83 -1.03
CA GLN A 84 15.72 11.26 -1.03
C GLN A 84 17.13 11.52 -1.56
N ARG A 85 18.10 10.67 -1.20
CA ARG A 85 19.48 10.82 -1.66
C ARG A 85 19.61 10.55 -3.15
N SER A 86 18.86 9.58 -3.70
CA SER A 86 18.87 9.32 -5.14
C SER A 86 18.14 10.41 -5.93
N LEU A 87 17.06 10.98 -5.36
CA LEU A 87 16.30 12.07 -5.96
C LEU A 87 17.14 13.34 -6.12
N ASP A 88 17.97 13.65 -5.12
CA ASP A 88 18.87 14.80 -5.13
C ASP A 88 19.95 14.68 -6.25
N VAL A 89 20.18 13.48 -6.81
CA VAL A 89 21.12 13.23 -7.91
C VAL A 89 20.42 13.27 -9.27
N SER A 90 19.49 12.34 -9.52
CA SER A 90 18.69 12.34 -10.76
C SER A 90 17.48 11.39 -10.67
N PRO A 91 16.42 11.61 -11.48
CA PRO A 91 15.30 10.67 -11.59
C PRO A 91 15.73 9.27 -12.05
N LEU A 92 16.69 9.17 -12.97
CA LEU A 92 17.21 7.88 -13.45
C LEU A 92 17.94 7.12 -12.33
N THR A 93 18.72 7.82 -11.50
CA THR A 93 19.37 7.23 -10.32
C THR A 93 18.32 6.66 -9.37
N THR A 94 17.20 7.34 -9.17
CA THR A 94 16.10 6.85 -8.32
C THR A 94 15.43 5.60 -8.90
N LEU A 95 15.23 5.54 -10.22
CA LEU A 95 14.73 4.32 -10.87
C LEU A 95 15.68 3.15 -10.67
N LEU A 96 17.00 3.36 -10.85
CA LEU A 96 18.01 2.32 -10.63
C LEU A 96 18.06 1.86 -9.17
N VAL A 97 17.97 2.79 -8.22
CA VAL A 97 17.95 2.47 -6.78
C VAL A 97 16.70 1.67 -6.41
N THR A 98 15.53 2.06 -6.91
CA THR A 98 14.27 1.33 -6.63
C THR A 98 14.23 -0.03 -7.34
N PHE A 99 14.81 -0.16 -8.53
CA PHE A 99 15.02 -1.46 -9.16
C PHE A 99 15.98 -2.34 -8.36
N GLY A 100 17.11 -1.80 -7.89
CA GLY A 100 18.03 -2.54 -7.02
C GLY A 100 17.36 -3.00 -5.72
N LEU A 101 16.53 -2.14 -5.12
CA LEU A 101 15.75 -2.48 -3.93
C LEU A 101 14.73 -3.60 -4.20
N SER A 102 14.06 -3.56 -5.35
CA SER A 102 13.16 -4.61 -5.84
C SER A 102 13.89 -5.97 -5.90
N VAL A 103 15.05 -6.01 -6.56
CA VAL A 103 15.88 -7.23 -6.65
C VAL A 103 16.30 -7.73 -5.27
N VAL A 104 16.71 -6.85 -4.36
CA VAL A 104 17.09 -7.23 -2.99
C VAL A 104 15.91 -7.83 -2.24
N ILE A 105 14.72 -7.21 -2.31
CA ILE A 105 13.51 -7.72 -1.64
C ILE A 105 13.14 -9.09 -2.19
N GLN A 106 13.07 -9.24 -3.51
CA GLN A 106 12.73 -10.51 -4.16
C GLN A 106 13.69 -11.63 -3.77
N ASN A 107 15.01 -11.38 -3.80
CA ASN A 107 16.00 -12.37 -3.40
C ASN A 107 15.97 -12.68 -1.91
N ALA A 108 15.74 -11.68 -1.05
CA ALA A 108 15.57 -11.92 0.37
C ALA A 108 14.35 -12.81 0.64
N LEU A 109 13.22 -12.54 -0.01
CA LEU A 109 12.02 -13.38 0.09
C LEU A 109 12.29 -14.81 -0.38
N LEU A 110 12.99 -15.00 -1.51
CA LEU A 110 13.36 -16.33 -1.99
C LEU A 110 14.25 -17.10 -1.00
N VAL A 111 15.22 -16.43 -0.38
CA VAL A 111 16.12 -17.05 0.60
C VAL A 111 15.38 -17.48 1.87
N PHE A 112 14.44 -16.65 2.36
CA PHE A 112 13.74 -16.92 3.62
C PHE A 112 12.45 -17.75 3.47
N PHE A 113 11.76 -17.68 2.33
CA PHE A 113 10.42 -18.25 2.14
C PHE A 113 10.31 -19.25 0.97
N SER A 114 11.39 -19.53 0.25
CA SER A 114 11.37 -20.31 -1.01
C SER A 114 10.60 -19.60 -2.12
N ALA A 115 10.47 -20.25 -3.29
CA ALA A 115 9.65 -19.79 -4.41
C ALA A 115 8.21 -20.33 -4.36
N ASP A 116 7.86 -21.06 -3.31
CA ASP A 116 6.56 -21.70 -3.14
C ASP A 116 5.47 -20.66 -2.82
N SER A 117 4.25 -20.91 -3.29
CA SER A 117 3.11 -20.06 -2.96
C SER A 117 2.63 -20.34 -1.54
N HIS A 118 2.66 -19.33 -0.69
CA HIS A 118 2.07 -19.39 0.65
C HIS A 118 0.70 -18.73 0.65
N SER A 119 -0.29 -19.38 1.27
CA SER A 119 -1.61 -18.78 1.49
C SER A 119 -1.89 -18.64 2.98
N PHE A 120 -2.56 -17.56 3.35
CA PHE A 120 -3.09 -17.42 4.70
C PHE A 120 -4.16 -18.49 4.94
N ASP A 121 -4.03 -19.27 6.01
CA ASP A 121 -5.16 -20.07 6.51
C ASP A 121 -6.10 -19.12 7.28
N VAL A 122 -7.01 -18.47 6.55
CA VAL A 122 -8.06 -17.63 7.13
C VAL A 122 -9.28 -18.48 7.55
N GLY A 123 -9.12 -19.80 7.61
CA GLY A 123 -10.16 -20.76 8.01
C GLY A 123 -11.45 -20.62 7.20
N ALA A 124 -12.59 -20.72 7.89
CA ALA A 124 -13.90 -20.69 7.25
C ALA A 124 -14.20 -19.39 6.47
N LEU A 125 -13.50 -18.27 6.73
CA LEU A 125 -13.74 -16.99 6.05
C LEU A 125 -13.45 -17.05 4.55
N ILE A 126 -12.48 -17.87 4.11
CA ILE A 126 -12.13 -18.00 2.69
C ILE A 126 -13.30 -18.61 1.90
N SER A 127 -13.95 -19.62 2.49
CA SER A 127 -15.09 -20.31 1.90
C SER A 127 -16.44 -19.66 2.19
N ALA A 128 -16.50 -18.77 3.18
CA ALA A 128 -17.74 -18.13 3.60
C ALA A 128 -18.17 -17.07 2.58
N SER A 129 -19.45 -17.09 2.26
CA SER A 129 -20.04 -16.11 1.34
C SER A 129 -21.46 -15.74 1.76
N LEU A 130 -21.79 -14.47 1.54
CA LEU A 130 -23.13 -13.95 1.71
C LEU A 130 -23.92 -14.23 0.44
N ARG A 131 -24.86 -15.17 0.52
CA ARG A 131 -25.82 -15.45 -0.57
C ARG A 131 -26.93 -14.41 -0.53
N VAL A 132 -26.91 -13.48 -1.49
CA VAL A 132 -27.92 -12.42 -1.62
C VAL A 132 -29.11 -12.92 -2.44
N THR A 133 -28.84 -13.67 -3.51
CA THR A 133 -29.84 -14.37 -4.34
C THR A 133 -29.29 -15.73 -4.78
N PRO A 134 -30.11 -16.65 -5.34
CA PRO A 134 -29.62 -17.93 -5.84
C PRO A 134 -28.51 -17.83 -6.90
N GLU A 135 -28.44 -16.70 -7.62
CA GLU A 135 -27.44 -16.42 -8.66
C GLU A 135 -26.32 -15.45 -8.20
N LEU A 136 -26.39 -14.90 -6.98
CA LEU A 136 -25.43 -13.91 -6.46
C LEU A 136 -24.91 -14.30 -5.08
N SER A 137 -23.62 -14.61 -5.03
CA SER A 137 -22.89 -14.87 -3.80
C SER A 137 -21.68 -13.96 -3.70
N ILE A 138 -21.54 -13.27 -2.57
CA ILE A 138 -20.44 -12.34 -2.31
C ILE A 138 -19.54 -12.97 -1.25
N GLY A 139 -18.28 -13.24 -1.59
CA GLY A 139 -17.29 -13.75 -0.64
C GLY A 139 -17.00 -12.71 0.45
N TYR A 140 -16.93 -13.15 1.72
CA TYR A 140 -16.65 -12.22 2.81
C TYR A 140 -15.30 -11.53 2.66
N VAL A 141 -14.27 -12.24 2.19
CA VAL A 141 -12.93 -11.67 1.96
C VAL A 141 -13.00 -10.52 0.95
N SER A 142 -13.62 -10.74 -0.21
CA SER A 142 -13.78 -9.69 -1.25
C SER A 142 -14.56 -8.49 -0.73
N LEU A 143 -15.62 -8.72 0.05
CA LEU A 143 -16.41 -7.67 0.67
C LEU A 143 -15.60 -6.87 1.70
N ILE A 144 -14.83 -7.53 2.56
CA ILE A 144 -13.97 -6.88 3.57
C ILE A 144 -12.90 -6.05 2.88
N ILE A 145 -12.24 -6.57 1.84
CA ILE A 145 -11.25 -5.83 1.06
C ILE A 145 -11.88 -4.59 0.43
N PHE A 146 -13.06 -4.73 -0.19
CA PHE A 146 -13.76 -3.61 -0.80
C PHE A 146 -14.17 -2.54 0.23
N VAL A 147 -14.75 -2.94 1.35
CA VAL A 147 -15.13 -2.01 2.43
C VAL A 147 -13.89 -1.31 2.99
N THR A 148 -12.79 -2.05 3.19
CA THR A 148 -11.51 -1.50 3.64
C THR A 148 -10.97 -0.48 2.62
N ALA A 149 -11.05 -0.77 1.33
CA ALA A 149 -10.68 0.16 0.26
C ALA A 149 -11.47 1.46 0.34
N VAL A 150 -12.80 1.37 0.44
CA VAL A 150 -13.68 2.54 0.54
C VAL A 150 -13.37 3.37 1.79
N VAL A 151 -13.24 2.73 2.95
CA VAL A 151 -12.93 3.40 4.22
C VAL A 151 -11.56 4.09 4.15
N LEU A 152 -10.55 3.41 3.61
CA LEU A 152 -9.20 3.94 3.48
C LEU A 152 -9.15 5.13 2.53
N LEU A 153 -9.80 5.04 1.37
CA LEU A 153 -9.87 6.14 0.39
C LEU A 153 -10.59 7.36 0.97
N ILE A 154 -11.72 7.17 1.66
CA ILE A 154 -12.44 8.27 2.33
C ILE A 154 -11.56 8.89 3.43
N SER A 155 -10.92 8.06 4.25
CA SER A 155 -10.04 8.52 5.34
C SER A 155 -8.87 9.34 4.80
N LEU A 156 -8.25 8.85 3.72
CA LEU A 156 -7.17 9.56 3.05
C LEU A 156 -7.65 10.87 2.42
N GLN A 157 -8.79 10.85 1.73
CA GLN A 157 -9.38 12.06 1.15
C GLN A 157 -9.60 13.12 2.23
N LEU A 158 -10.21 12.75 3.35
CA LEU A 158 -10.44 13.65 4.48
C LEU A 158 -9.11 14.13 5.10
N PHE A 159 -8.12 13.25 5.22
CA PHE A 159 -6.79 13.61 5.71
C PHE A 159 -6.12 14.64 4.79
N LEU A 160 -6.11 14.41 3.48
CA LEU A 160 -5.51 15.30 2.50
C LEU A 160 -6.26 16.64 2.38
N SER A 161 -7.59 16.62 2.49
CA SER A 161 -8.42 17.82 2.36
C SER A 161 -8.40 18.69 3.60
N ASN A 162 -8.40 18.08 4.80
CA ASN A 162 -8.72 18.80 6.04
C ASN A 162 -7.51 19.05 6.95
N THR A 163 -6.39 18.33 6.80
CA THR A 163 -5.23 18.46 7.69
C THR A 163 -4.17 19.45 7.17
N ALA A 164 -3.34 19.99 8.07
CA ALA A 164 -2.21 20.85 7.70
C ALA A 164 -1.16 20.10 6.87
N ILE A 165 -0.87 18.85 7.25
CA ILE A 165 0.04 17.97 6.51
C ILE A 165 -0.54 17.69 5.12
N GLY A 166 -1.84 17.40 5.01
CA GLY A 166 -2.51 17.20 3.74
C GLY A 166 -2.42 18.41 2.79
N ARG A 167 -2.48 19.63 3.33
CA ARG A 167 -2.25 20.86 2.56
C ARG A 167 -0.81 20.97 2.07
N GLN A 168 0.18 20.61 2.89
CA GLN A 168 1.60 20.61 2.49
C GLN A 168 1.88 19.56 1.41
N ILE A 169 1.29 18.36 1.53
CA ILE A 169 1.38 17.29 0.52
C ILE A 169 0.84 17.78 -0.82
N ARG A 170 -0.37 18.37 -0.83
CA ARG A 170 -0.98 18.91 -2.07
C ARG A 170 -0.18 20.07 -2.65
N ALA A 171 0.28 21.01 -1.83
CA ALA A 171 1.13 22.11 -2.28
C ALA A 171 2.43 21.60 -2.93
N ALA A 172 3.08 20.59 -2.33
CA ALA A 172 4.26 19.97 -2.89
C ALA A 172 3.98 19.17 -4.17
N ALA A 173 2.79 18.57 -4.30
CA ALA A 173 2.38 17.88 -5.52
C ALA A 173 2.13 18.85 -6.70
N ASP A 174 1.55 20.02 -6.41
CA ASP A 174 1.29 21.08 -7.39
C ASP A 174 2.61 21.69 -7.89
N ASP A 175 3.42 22.24 -6.98
CA ASP A 175 4.72 22.85 -7.27
C ASP A 175 5.69 22.68 -6.09
N GLN A 176 6.67 21.80 -6.26
CA GLN A 176 7.68 21.50 -5.24
C GLN A 176 8.58 22.71 -4.93
N GLU A 177 8.91 23.55 -5.92
CA GLU A 177 9.79 24.70 -5.72
C GLU A 177 9.05 25.82 -4.97
N ALA A 178 7.83 26.13 -5.40
CA ALA A 178 6.99 27.11 -4.72
C ALA A 178 6.69 26.70 -3.27
N ALA A 179 6.40 25.41 -3.04
CA ALA A 179 6.21 24.89 -1.69
C ALA A 179 7.45 25.07 -0.80
N ARG A 180 8.66 24.83 -1.33
CA ARG A 180 9.92 25.05 -0.60
C ARG A 180 10.12 26.52 -0.23
N ILE A 181 9.87 27.44 -1.17
CA ILE A 181 9.98 28.88 -0.93
C ILE A 181 8.98 29.34 0.14
N ALA A 182 7.79 28.74 0.18
CA ALA A 182 6.78 28.96 1.21
C ALA A 182 7.11 28.30 2.57
N GLY A 183 8.29 27.71 2.73
CA GLY A 183 8.78 27.13 3.99
C GLY A 183 8.37 25.68 4.24
N VAL A 184 7.86 24.96 3.24
CA VAL A 184 7.53 23.54 3.38
C VAL A 184 8.80 22.70 3.30
N ASP A 185 9.07 21.91 4.34
CA ASP A 185 10.13 20.89 4.32
C ASP A 185 9.69 19.71 3.42
N THR A 186 10.00 19.83 2.12
CA THR A 186 9.67 18.78 1.14
C THR A 186 10.25 17.41 1.49
N ARG A 187 11.41 17.32 2.15
CA ARG A 187 11.99 16.03 2.55
C ARG A 187 11.12 15.34 3.59
N HIS A 188 10.62 16.11 4.55
CA HIS A 188 9.67 15.62 5.55
C HIS A 188 8.32 15.24 4.92
N VAL A 189 7.79 16.08 4.02
CA VAL A 189 6.53 15.83 3.32
C VAL A 189 6.60 14.57 2.46
N PHE A 190 7.70 14.36 1.73
CA PHE A 190 7.92 13.15 0.95
C PHE A 190 7.99 11.92 1.87
N GLY A 191 8.68 12.04 3.01
CA GLY A 191 8.72 11.00 4.02
C GLY A 191 7.32 10.61 4.52
N ILE A 192 6.47 11.60 4.83
CA ILE A 192 5.08 11.33 5.26
C ILE A 192 4.28 10.69 4.12
N ALA A 193 4.39 11.20 2.90
CA ALA A 193 3.71 10.61 1.74
C ALA A 193 4.12 9.14 1.53
N ALA A 194 5.40 8.82 1.71
CA ALA A 194 5.91 7.45 1.67
C ALA A 194 5.40 6.59 2.84
N ALA A 195 5.30 7.16 4.05
CA ALA A 195 4.72 6.47 5.20
C ALA A 195 3.28 6.06 4.94
N ILE A 196 2.48 6.99 4.41
CA ILE A 196 1.09 6.72 4.03
C ILE A 196 1.07 5.65 2.93
N ALA A 197 1.84 5.84 1.86
CA ALA A 197 1.85 4.92 0.73
C ALA A 197 2.20 3.48 1.14
N PHE A 198 3.25 3.30 1.94
CA PHE A 198 3.69 1.97 2.35
C PHE A 198 2.76 1.36 3.41
N GLY A 199 2.21 2.19 4.31
CA GLY A 199 1.17 1.73 5.23
C GLY A 199 -0.09 1.25 4.49
N THR A 200 -0.51 1.96 3.44
CA THR A 200 -1.65 1.54 2.61
C THR A 200 -1.35 0.28 1.79
N VAL A 201 -0.12 0.13 1.30
CA VAL A 201 0.35 -1.08 0.62
C VAL A 201 0.32 -2.29 1.55
N ALA A 202 0.71 -2.13 2.80
CA ALA A 202 0.68 -3.20 3.79
C ALA A 202 -0.73 -3.61 4.23
N ILE A 203 -1.75 -2.77 3.97
CA ILE A 203 -3.16 -3.15 4.14
C ILE A 203 -3.65 -3.91 2.89
N ALA A 204 -3.07 -3.61 1.73
CA ALA A 204 -3.44 -4.21 0.45
C ALA A 204 -2.83 -5.60 0.22
N GLY A 205 -1.56 -5.79 0.60
CA GLY A 205 -0.81 -7.04 0.52
C GLY A 205 -0.91 -7.86 1.79
#